data_AF-A0A960J673-F1
#
_entry.id   AF-A0A960J673-F1
#
_cell.length_a   1.000
_cell.length_b   1.000
_cell.length_c   1.000
_cell.angle_alpha   90.00
_cell.angle_beta   90.00
_cell.angle_gamma   90.00
#
_symmetry.space_group_name_H-M   'P 1'
#
loop_
_entity.id
_entity.type
_entity.pdbx_description
1 polymer ?
#
loop_
_entity_poly.entity_id
_entity_poly.type
_entity_poly.pdbx_seq_one_letter_code
_entity_poly.pdbx_strand_id
1 'polypeptide(L)'
;MSESIAVFAKAALPGRVKTRLTPVLSPEQAAAFHQACVEDIWRTALALVGEGARLYTDEPFEPWMDLAGPDCVRYQKGPDLGVRMLNCFEDLAQEGFRRMMIIGADSPQVPPAHYREGLDLLVSEKDAVLGMSSDGGFYAVGCRKPRRMMFRDVHWSTELAYSETRAAFELAGLSLKSGMYTHYDVDTPEDLERLRREPSLGPRLHAWFRANPRTS
;
A
#
# COMPACT_ATOMS: atom_id res chain seq x y z
N MET A 1 -12.10 -13.11 14.23
CA MET A 1 -12.51 -12.66 12.88
C MET A 1 -11.25 -12.65 12.03
N SER A 2 -11.27 -13.25 10.86
CA SER A 2 -10.11 -13.38 9.96
C SER A 2 -9.73 -12.02 9.37
N GLU A 3 -8.45 -11.67 9.47
CA GLU A 3 -7.86 -10.41 9.01
C GLU A 3 -6.93 -10.64 7.83
N SER A 4 -6.89 -9.69 6.91
CA SER A 4 -5.94 -9.72 5.80
C SER A 4 -5.40 -8.32 5.51
N ILE A 5 -4.12 -8.28 5.15
CA ILE A 5 -3.46 -7.11 4.58
C ILE A 5 -2.92 -7.51 3.21
N ALA A 6 -3.37 -6.82 2.18
CA ALA A 6 -2.84 -6.90 0.83
C ALA A 6 -1.88 -5.74 0.58
N VAL A 7 -0.62 -6.05 0.30
CA VAL A 7 0.38 -5.07 -0.15
C VAL A 7 0.23 -4.89 -1.65
N PHE A 8 -0.12 -3.70 -2.10
CA PHE A 8 -0.22 -3.34 -3.51
C PHE A 8 1.08 -2.67 -3.97
N ALA A 9 1.72 -3.24 -5.00
CA ALA A 9 2.94 -2.69 -5.55
C ALA A 9 3.05 -2.94 -7.06
N LYS A 10 3.76 -2.07 -7.77
CA LYS A 10 4.22 -2.35 -9.14
C LYS A 10 5.54 -3.10 -9.10
N ALA A 11 5.74 -4.07 -9.98
CA ALA A 11 6.99 -4.82 -10.11
C ALA A 11 8.20 -3.88 -10.13
N ALA A 12 9.22 -4.18 -9.31
CA ALA A 12 10.36 -3.30 -9.08
C ALA A 12 11.37 -3.35 -10.24
N LEU A 13 10.95 -2.91 -11.42
CA LEU A 13 11.75 -2.90 -12.64
C LEU A 13 12.39 -1.52 -12.88
N PRO A 14 13.69 -1.46 -13.23
CA PRO A 14 14.37 -0.21 -13.57
C PRO A 14 13.60 0.60 -14.63
N GLY A 15 13.44 1.90 -14.38
CA GLY A 15 12.74 2.82 -15.29
C GLY A 15 11.21 2.74 -15.25
N ARG A 16 10.61 1.85 -14.46
CA ARG A 16 9.14 1.74 -14.30
C ARG A 16 8.63 2.28 -12.97
N VAL A 17 9.42 2.15 -11.91
CA VAL A 17 9.06 2.59 -10.55
C VAL A 17 9.97 3.73 -10.11
N LYS A 18 9.43 4.61 -9.26
CA LYS A 18 10.16 5.73 -8.66
C LYS A 18 10.95 6.56 -9.69
N THR A 19 10.39 6.75 -10.88
CA THR A 19 11.03 7.48 -11.99
C THR A 19 11.32 8.93 -11.64
N ARG A 20 10.51 9.54 -10.76
CA ARG A 20 10.76 10.89 -10.21
C ARG A 20 12.01 10.99 -9.31
N LEU A 21 12.54 9.86 -8.82
CA LEU A 21 13.81 9.81 -8.08
C LEU A 21 15.03 9.71 -9.02
N THR A 22 14.84 9.49 -10.32
CA THR A 22 15.96 9.30 -11.26
C THR A 22 16.85 10.51 -11.53
N PRO A 23 16.48 11.77 -11.21
CA PRO A 23 17.44 12.87 -11.23
C PRO A 23 18.59 12.70 -10.22
N VAL A 24 18.38 11.93 -9.15
CA VAL A 24 19.37 11.72 -8.08
C VAL A 24 19.77 10.24 -7.90
N LEU A 25 19.06 9.31 -8.55
CA LEU A 25 19.32 7.87 -8.53
C LEU A 25 19.40 7.33 -9.96
N SER A 26 20.21 6.30 -10.19
CA SER A 26 20.05 5.51 -11.42
C SER A 26 18.70 4.79 -11.44
N PRO A 27 18.17 4.39 -12.62
CA PRO A 27 16.96 3.56 -12.71
C PRO A 27 17.04 2.29 -11.87
N GLU A 28 18.22 1.67 -11.77
CA GLU A 28 18.49 0.48 -10.96
C GLU A 28 18.45 0.79 -9.47
N GLN A 29 19.02 1.92 -9.05
CA GLN A 29 18.96 2.38 -7.66
C GLN A 29 17.51 2.68 -7.24
N ALA A 30 16.72 3.32 -8.11
CA ALA A 30 15.32 3.62 -7.86
C ALA A 30 14.45 2.34 -7.77
N ALA A 31 14.70 1.34 -8.63
CA ALA A 31 14.05 0.05 -8.56
C ALA A 31 14.44 -0.73 -7.29
N ALA A 32 15.73 -0.76 -6.93
CA ALA A 32 16.21 -1.38 -5.70
C ALA A 32 15.64 -0.70 -4.44
N PHE A 33 15.45 0.62 -4.47
CA PHE A 33 14.79 1.37 -3.40
C PHE A 33 13.33 0.92 -3.25
N HIS A 34 12.57 0.90 -4.35
CA HIS A 34 11.18 0.45 -4.35
C HIS A 34 11.04 -1.00 -3.86
N GLN A 35 11.95 -1.88 -4.28
CA GLN A 35 12.00 -3.25 -3.77
C GLN A 35 12.22 -3.28 -2.25
N ALA A 36 13.15 -2.47 -1.72
CA ALA A 36 13.39 -2.39 -0.28
C ALA A 36 12.15 -1.90 0.49
N CYS A 37 11.41 -0.92 -0.04
CA CYS A 37 10.12 -0.49 0.52
C CYS A 37 9.13 -1.66 0.60
N VAL A 38 8.92 -2.36 -0.51
CA VAL A 38 7.97 -3.48 -0.59
C VAL A 38 8.37 -4.60 0.36
N GLU A 39 9.66 -4.94 0.46
CA GLU A 39 10.13 -5.98 1.39
C GLU A 39 9.85 -5.64 2.86
N ASP A 40 10.06 -4.39 3.27
CA ASP A 40 9.80 -3.96 4.64
C ASP A 40 8.30 -3.85 4.95
N ILE A 41 7.50 -3.38 3.99
CA ILE A 41 6.03 -3.33 4.10
C ILE A 41 5.44 -4.75 4.11
N TRP A 42 5.97 -5.67 3.31
CA TRP A 42 5.60 -7.08 3.33
C TRP A 42 5.88 -7.72 4.69
N ARG A 43 7.08 -7.48 5.27
CA ARG A 43 7.41 -7.95 6.62
C ARG A 43 6.43 -7.41 7.67
N THR A 44 6.02 -6.15 7.51
CA THR A 44 5.01 -5.52 8.38
C THR A 44 3.66 -6.23 8.25
N ALA A 45 3.17 -6.47 7.03
CA ALA A 45 1.93 -7.18 6.80
C ALA A 45 1.98 -8.60 7.38
N LEU A 46 3.06 -9.34 7.12
CA LEU A 46 3.26 -10.70 7.62
C LEU A 46 3.30 -10.74 9.16
N ALA A 47 3.97 -9.79 9.80
CA ALA A 47 4.02 -9.71 11.26
C ALA A 47 2.65 -9.38 11.89
N LEU A 48 1.79 -8.64 11.19
CA LEU A 48 0.47 -8.25 11.69
C LEU A 48 -0.59 -9.34 11.48
N VAL A 49 -0.63 -9.98 10.31
CA VAL A 49 -1.74 -10.89 9.96
C VAL A 49 -1.32 -12.31 9.58
N GLY A 50 -0.02 -12.63 9.63
CA GLY A 50 0.49 -13.97 9.32
C GLY A 50 0.05 -14.45 7.93
N GLU A 51 -0.59 -15.63 7.89
CA GLU A 51 -1.15 -16.22 6.67
C GLU A 51 -2.24 -15.36 6.00
N GLY A 52 -2.73 -14.30 6.65
CA GLY A 52 -3.62 -13.30 6.06
C GLY A 52 -2.91 -12.31 5.14
N ALA A 53 -1.57 -12.29 5.08
CA ALA A 53 -0.83 -11.39 4.22
C ALA A 53 -0.88 -11.83 2.74
N ARG A 54 -1.13 -10.89 1.82
CA ARG A 54 -1.05 -11.10 0.37
C ARG A 54 -0.23 -10.01 -0.29
N LEU A 55 0.48 -10.34 -1.36
CA LEU A 55 1.26 -9.39 -2.16
C LEU A 55 0.68 -9.32 -3.57
N TYR A 56 0.17 -8.16 -3.96
CA TYR A 56 -0.47 -7.93 -5.26
C TYR A 56 0.44 -7.10 -6.17
N THR A 57 0.96 -7.74 -7.22
CA THR A 57 1.81 -7.13 -8.25
C THR A 57 1.05 -6.87 -9.54
N ASP A 58 1.46 -5.87 -10.33
CA ASP A 58 0.88 -5.58 -11.65
C ASP A 58 1.34 -6.57 -12.74
N GLU A 59 2.50 -7.19 -12.57
CA GLU A 59 3.03 -8.23 -13.47
C GLU A 59 3.94 -9.24 -12.73
N PRO A 60 4.26 -10.39 -13.34
CA PRO A 60 5.19 -11.37 -12.76
C PRO A 60 6.53 -10.74 -12.38
N PHE A 61 6.98 -11.02 -11.17
CA PHE A 61 8.26 -10.54 -10.65
C PHE A 61 8.84 -11.55 -9.67
N GLU A 62 9.87 -12.27 -10.12
CA GLU A 62 10.46 -13.43 -9.44
C GLU A 62 10.96 -13.11 -8.02
N PRO A 63 11.63 -11.97 -7.74
CA PRO A 63 12.10 -11.67 -6.38
C PRO A 63 10.99 -11.67 -5.32
N TRP A 64 9.75 -11.38 -5.73
CA TRP A 64 8.62 -11.39 -4.83
C TRP A 64 7.97 -12.77 -4.65
N MET A 65 8.13 -13.66 -5.64
CA MET A 65 7.80 -15.08 -5.46
C MET A 65 8.72 -15.71 -4.43
N ASP A 66 10.01 -15.41 -4.46
CA ASP A 66 10.97 -15.89 -3.47
C ASP A 66 10.73 -15.28 -2.08
N LEU A 67 10.29 -14.02 -2.02
CA LEU A 67 10.03 -13.31 -0.77
C LEU A 67 8.75 -13.79 -0.06
N ALA A 68 7.64 -13.87 -0.79
CA ALA A 68 6.31 -14.08 -0.22
C ALA A 68 5.81 -15.52 -0.39
N GLY A 69 6.37 -16.26 -1.35
CA GLY A 69 5.90 -17.57 -1.76
C GLY A 69 4.75 -17.51 -2.79
N PRO A 70 4.63 -18.54 -3.63
CA PRO A 70 3.64 -18.57 -4.72
C PRO A 70 2.19 -18.50 -4.22
N ASP A 71 1.92 -18.98 -3.00
CA ASP A 71 0.57 -18.97 -2.41
C ASP A 71 0.16 -17.58 -1.90
N CYS A 72 1.10 -16.66 -1.70
CA CYS A 72 0.84 -15.31 -1.20
C CYS A 72 0.80 -14.26 -2.31
N VAL A 73 1.51 -14.49 -3.42
CA VAL A 73 1.54 -13.53 -4.53
C VAL A 73 0.29 -13.65 -5.39
N ARG A 74 -0.26 -12.50 -5.77
CA ARG A 74 -1.43 -12.33 -6.63
C ARG A 74 -1.16 -11.24 -7.66
N TYR A 75 -1.99 -11.19 -8.69
CA TYR A 75 -1.93 -10.18 -9.72
C TYR A 75 -3.08 -9.19 -9.59
N GLN A 76 -2.79 -7.91 -9.77
CA GLN A 76 -3.81 -6.87 -9.84
C GLN A 76 -4.64 -7.04 -11.11
N LYS A 77 -5.96 -7.23 -10.96
CA LYS A 77 -6.87 -7.48 -12.10
C LYS A 77 -7.80 -6.29 -12.29
N GLY A 78 -7.83 -5.71 -13.49
CA GLY A 78 -8.81 -4.67 -13.83
C GLY A 78 -8.22 -3.52 -14.65
N PRO A 79 -9.08 -2.75 -15.34
CA PRO A 79 -8.67 -1.69 -16.25
C PRO A 79 -8.07 -0.47 -15.53
N ASP A 80 -8.50 -0.21 -14.28
CA ASP A 80 -8.03 0.91 -13.47
C ASP A 80 -7.75 0.48 -12.01
N LEU A 81 -7.17 1.39 -11.24
CA LEU A 81 -6.77 1.13 -9.85
C LEU A 81 -7.96 0.78 -8.94
N GLY A 82 -9.10 1.44 -9.12
CA GLY A 82 -10.32 1.18 -8.36
C GLY A 82 -10.85 -0.22 -8.57
N VAL A 83 -10.92 -0.67 -9.83
CA VAL A 83 -11.34 -2.04 -10.17
C VAL A 83 -10.34 -3.06 -9.63
N ARG A 84 -9.03 -2.77 -9.66
CA ARG A 84 -8.00 -3.65 -9.09
C ARG A 84 -8.15 -3.81 -7.59
N MET A 85 -8.41 -2.72 -6.86
CA MET A 85 -8.64 -2.76 -5.42
C MET A 85 -9.95 -3.47 -5.07
N LEU A 86 -11.04 -3.22 -5.81
CA LEU A 86 -12.31 -3.92 -5.61
C LEU A 86 -12.13 -5.43 -5.80
N ASN A 87 -11.50 -5.85 -6.90
CA ASN A 87 -11.25 -7.27 -7.18
C ASN A 87 -10.36 -7.91 -6.10
N CYS A 88 -9.37 -7.19 -5.56
CA CYS A 88 -8.59 -7.67 -4.42
C CYS A 88 -9.47 -7.90 -3.18
N PHE A 89 -10.34 -6.96 -2.82
CA PHE A 89 -11.26 -7.16 -1.70
C PHE A 89 -12.22 -8.33 -1.92
N GLU A 90 -12.71 -8.52 -3.14
CA GLU A 90 -13.58 -9.65 -3.50
C GLU A 90 -12.83 -10.98 -3.40
N ASP A 91 -11.60 -11.07 -3.92
CA ASP A 91 -10.72 -12.25 -3.82
C ASP A 91 -10.47 -12.59 -2.34
N LEU A 92 -10.09 -11.60 -1.50
CA LEU A 92 -9.87 -11.81 -0.06
C LEU A 92 -11.16 -12.21 0.69
N ALA A 93 -12.31 -11.66 0.31
CA ALA A 93 -13.59 -12.02 0.92
C ALA A 93 -13.99 -13.48 0.60
N GLN A 94 -13.68 -13.95 -0.61
CA GLN A 94 -13.85 -15.34 -1.04
C GLN A 94 -12.90 -16.29 -0.31
N GLU A 95 -11.67 -15.87 -0.03
CA GLU A 95 -10.73 -16.58 0.86
C GLU A 95 -11.21 -16.62 2.33
N GLY A 96 -12.31 -15.94 2.67
CA GLY A 96 -12.94 -16.01 3.98
C GLY A 96 -12.53 -14.90 4.94
N PHE A 97 -11.74 -13.92 4.50
CA PHE A 97 -11.39 -12.75 5.31
C PHE A 97 -12.59 -11.81 5.49
N ARG A 98 -12.61 -11.10 6.62
CA ARG A 98 -13.72 -10.21 7.02
C ARG A 98 -13.28 -8.82 7.45
N ARG A 99 -12.02 -8.64 7.83
CA ARG A 99 -11.37 -7.33 7.97
C ARG A 99 -10.19 -7.31 7.01
N MET A 100 -10.32 -6.57 5.94
CA MET A 100 -9.34 -6.56 4.87
C MET A 100 -8.81 -5.15 4.72
N MET A 101 -7.51 -5.02 4.47
CA MET A 101 -6.87 -3.75 4.19
C MET A 101 -5.95 -3.89 2.99
N ILE A 102 -6.00 -2.94 2.07
CA ILE A 102 -5.01 -2.75 1.03
C ILE A 102 -4.09 -1.62 1.48
N ILE A 103 -2.78 -1.83 1.38
CA ILE A 103 -1.76 -0.83 1.69
C ILE A 103 -0.82 -0.64 0.50
N GLY A 104 -0.43 0.59 0.24
CA GLY A 104 0.51 0.95 -0.83
C GLY A 104 1.96 0.71 -0.43
N ALA A 105 2.85 0.70 -1.42
CA ALA A 105 4.29 0.54 -1.23
C ALA A 105 5.06 1.88 -1.10
N ASP A 106 4.37 3.00 -1.28
CA ASP A 106 4.99 4.32 -1.46
C ASP A 106 5.22 5.07 -0.15
N SER A 107 4.65 4.61 0.96
CA SER A 107 4.73 5.23 2.29
C SER A 107 5.40 4.28 3.31
N PRO A 108 6.67 3.86 3.11
CA PRO A 108 7.32 2.83 3.92
C PRO A 108 7.60 3.22 5.38
N GLN A 109 7.52 4.50 5.71
CA GLN A 109 7.70 5.04 7.05
C GLN A 109 6.46 4.88 7.94
N VAL A 110 5.31 4.47 7.40
CA VAL A 110 4.08 4.28 8.18
C VAL A 110 4.33 3.23 9.27
N PRO A 111 4.14 3.55 10.56
CA PRO A 111 4.37 2.60 11.63
C PRO A 111 3.40 1.41 11.57
N PRO A 112 3.84 0.17 11.87
CA PRO A 112 2.96 -1.01 11.93
C PRO A 112 1.71 -0.84 12.79
N ALA A 113 1.83 -0.08 13.88
CA ALA A 113 0.71 0.22 14.78
C ALA A 113 -0.45 0.93 14.07
N HIS A 114 -0.20 1.77 13.06
CA HIS A 114 -1.25 2.49 12.35
C HIS A 114 -2.08 1.55 11.45
N TYR A 115 -1.45 0.52 10.88
CA TYR A 115 -2.17 -0.53 10.14
C TYR A 115 -3.00 -1.39 11.09
N ARG A 116 -2.46 -1.73 12.27
CA ARG A 116 -3.22 -2.43 13.32
C ARG A 116 -4.44 -1.63 13.75
N GLU A 117 -4.28 -0.36 14.08
CA GLU A 117 -5.38 0.53 14.45
C GLU A 117 -6.43 0.60 13.33
N GLY A 118 -6.02 0.71 12.06
CA GLY A 118 -6.95 0.70 10.93
C GLY A 118 -7.74 -0.62 10.82
N LEU A 119 -7.12 -1.78 11.08
CA LEU A 119 -7.84 -3.06 11.16
C LEU A 119 -8.80 -3.09 12.36
N ASP A 120 -8.38 -2.60 13.51
CA ASP A 120 -9.20 -2.56 14.74
C ASP A 120 -10.41 -1.62 14.62
N LEU A 121 -10.31 -0.59 13.77
CA LEU A 121 -11.44 0.29 13.44
C LEU A 121 -12.54 -0.42 12.63
N LEU A 122 -12.25 -1.55 11.97
CA LEU A 122 -13.20 -2.36 11.19
C LEU A 122 -14.02 -3.33 12.07
N VAL A 123 -14.61 -2.83 13.16
CA VAL A 123 -15.54 -3.55 14.06
C VAL A 123 -17.00 -3.53 13.56
N SER A 124 -17.91 -4.26 14.21
CA SER A 124 -19.19 -4.76 13.65
C SER A 124 -20.19 -3.76 13.06
N GLU A 125 -19.92 -2.45 13.14
CA GLU A 125 -20.78 -1.37 12.65
C GLU A 125 -20.11 -0.40 11.65
N LYS A 126 -18.83 -0.61 11.31
CA LYS A 126 -18.07 0.29 10.43
C LYS A 126 -17.52 -0.46 9.23
N ASP A 127 -17.91 -0.04 8.04
CA ASP A 127 -17.67 -0.82 6.83
C ASP A 127 -16.33 -0.52 6.17
N ALA A 128 -15.76 0.68 6.38
CA ALA A 128 -14.52 1.10 5.74
C ALA A 128 -13.64 2.05 6.58
N VAL A 129 -12.33 2.06 6.28
CA VAL A 129 -11.31 2.99 6.80
C VAL A 129 -10.43 3.51 5.66
N LEU A 130 -9.88 4.71 5.79
CA LEU A 130 -8.95 5.31 4.82
C LEU A 130 -7.81 6.05 5.56
N GLY A 131 -6.57 5.71 5.23
CA GLY A 131 -5.36 6.40 5.69
C GLY A 131 -4.87 7.38 4.64
N MET A 132 -5.01 8.68 4.90
CA MET A 132 -4.70 9.74 3.94
C MET A 132 -3.19 9.87 3.70
N SER A 133 -2.78 10.12 2.45
CA SER A 133 -1.44 10.61 2.10
C SER A 133 -1.48 12.12 1.82
N SER A 134 -0.38 12.82 2.09
CA SER A 134 -0.31 14.29 2.01
C SER A 134 -0.43 14.85 0.59
N ASP A 135 -0.29 14.02 -0.44
CA ASP A 135 -0.47 14.37 -1.84
C ASP A 135 -1.95 14.36 -2.30
N GLY A 136 -2.88 14.07 -1.37
CA GLY A 136 -4.31 13.94 -1.65
C GLY A 136 -4.76 12.52 -2.01
N GLY A 137 -3.84 11.55 -2.03
CA GLY A 137 -4.12 10.13 -2.12
C GLY A 137 -4.36 9.44 -0.77
N PHE A 138 -4.17 8.13 -0.73
CA PHE A 138 -4.21 7.33 0.50
C PHE A 138 -3.19 6.21 0.45
N TYR A 139 -2.52 5.98 1.59
CA TYR A 139 -1.57 4.88 1.75
C TYR A 139 -2.25 3.58 2.17
N ALA A 140 -3.47 3.66 2.70
CA ALA A 140 -4.24 2.51 3.15
C ALA A 140 -5.75 2.69 2.92
N VAL A 141 -6.41 1.61 2.53
CA VAL A 141 -7.87 1.49 2.47
C VAL A 141 -8.29 0.16 3.06
N GLY A 142 -9.23 0.18 4.01
CA GLY A 142 -9.74 -1.04 4.63
C GLY A 142 -11.24 -1.17 4.48
N CYS A 143 -11.72 -2.41 4.37
CA CYS A 143 -13.13 -2.71 4.21
C CYS A 143 -13.50 -4.06 4.83
N ARG A 144 -14.74 -4.18 5.31
CA ARG A 144 -15.34 -5.46 5.73
C ARG A 144 -16.22 -6.11 4.67
N LYS A 145 -16.92 -5.27 3.91
CA LYS A 145 -17.98 -5.67 2.97
C LYS A 145 -17.77 -4.88 1.68
N PRO A 146 -16.94 -5.38 0.74
CA PRO A 146 -16.73 -4.67 -0.51
C PRO A 146 -18.06 -4.43 -1.21
N ARG A 147 -18.20 -3.22 -1.76
CA ARG A 147 -19.36 -2.81 -2.55
C ARG A 147 -18.86 -2.45 -3.93
N ARG A 148 -19.54 -2.93 -4.98
CA ARG A 148 -19.19 -2.65 -6.37
C ARG A 148 -19.01 -1.16 -6.70
N MET A 149 -19.64 -0.29 -5.91
CA MET A 149 -19.66 1.17 -6.09
C MET A 149 -18.60 1.91 -5.27
N MET A 150 -17.83 1.23 -4.42
CA MET A 150 -16.97 1.88 -3.40
C MET A 150 -15.81 2.70 -3.99
N PHE A 151 -15.54 2.55 -5.28
CA PHE A 151 -14.46 3.25 -6.00
C PHE A 151 -14.97 3.90 -7.30
N ARG A 152 -16.29 4.07 -7.43
CA ARG A 152 -16.89 4.67 -8.63
C ARG A 152 -16.52 6.16 -8.72
N ASP A 153 -16.24 6.63 -9.94
CA ASP A 153 -15.97 8.03 -10.29
C ASP A 153 -14.77 8.66 -9.56
N VAL A 154 -13.84 7.83 -9.08
CA VAL A 154 -12.57 8.30 -8.48
C VAL A 154 -11.52 8.52 -9.56
N HIS A 155 -10.96 9.72 -9.60
CA HIS A 155 -9.85 10.11 -10.47
C HIS A 155 -8.52 9.73 -9.80
N TRP A 156 -8.03 8.55 -10.14
CA TRP A 156 -6.75 8.04 -9.64
C TRP A 156 -5.55 8.90 -10.06
N SER A 157 -4.51 8.89 -9.23
CA SER A 157 -3.28 9.68 -9.44
C SER A 157 -3.53 11.20 -9.47
N THR A 158 -4.52 11.67 -8.71
CA THR A 158 -4.81 13.08 -8.48
C THR A 158 -4.91 13.38 -6.98
N GLU A 159 -4.79 14.65 -6.61
CA GLU A 159 -4.99 15.13 -5.24
C GLU A 159 -6.44 14.95 -4.73
N LEU A 160 -7.38 14.63 -5.63
CA LEU A 160 -8.79 14.44 -5.30
C LEU A 160 -9.08 13.01 -4.87
N ALA A 161 -8.20 12.05 -5.15
CA ALA A 161 -8.46 10.62 -5.00
C ALA A 161 -8.96 10.23 -3.60
N TYR A 162 -8.40 10.80 -2.53
CA TYR A 162 -8.90 10.59 -1.17
C TYR A 162 -10.34 11.10 -1.01
N SER A 163 -10.60 12.36 -1.38
CA SER A 163 -11.91 12.99 -1.22
C SER A 163 -13.00 12.31 -2.05
N GLU A 164 -12.67 11.90 -3.27
CA GLU A 164 -13.59 11.20 -4.16
C GLU A 164 -13.85 9.77 -3.69
N THR A 165 -12.84 9.07 -3.15
CA THR A 165 -13.05 7.75 -2.55
C THR A 165 -13.98 7.84 -1.33
N ARG A 166 -13.86 8.90 -0.52
CA ARG A 166 -14.81 9.15 0.57
C ARG A 166 -16.23 9.34 0.07
N ALA A 167 -16.43 10.16 -0.98
CA ALA A 167 -17.73 10.36 -1.60
C ALA A 167 -18.29 9.05 -2.19
N ALA A 168 -17.45 8.25 -2.83
CA ALA A 168 -17.83 6.95 -3.38
C ALA A 168 -18.26 5.96 -2.28
N PHE A 169 -17.62 5.98 -1.11
CA PHE A 169 -18.05 5.19 0.05
C PHE A 169 -19.43 5.57 0.54
N GLU A 170 -19.71 6.88 0.66
CA GLU A 170 -21.03 7.38 1.06
C GLU A 170 -22.12 6.95 0.07
N LEU A 171 -21.88 7.11 -1.23
CA LEU A 171 -22.79 6.67 -2.30
C LEU A 171 -22.99 5.15 -2.33
N ALA A 172 -21.97 4.37 -1.92
CA ALA A 172 -22.03 2.92 -1.81
C ALA A 172 -22.70 2.44 -0.50
N GLY A 173 -23.14 3.35 0.37
CA GLY A 173 -23.71 3.03 1.68
C GLY A 173 -22.70 2.43 2.65
N LEU A 174 -21.42 2.76 2.52
CA LEU A 174 -20.34 2.35 3.42
C LEU A 174 -20.13 3.40 4.50
N SER A 175 -20.16 2.97 5.76
CA SER A 175 -19.81 3.83 6.88
C SER A 175 -18.29 3.96 7.03
N LEU A 176 -17.74 5.11 6.64
CA LEU A 176 -16.31 5.41 6.82
C LEU A 176 -16.01 5.77 8.28
N LYS A 177 -14.96 5.15 8.84
CA LYS A 177 -14.47 5.44 10.18
C LYS A 177 -13.24 6.35 10.12
N SER A 178 -13.33 7.49 10.80
CA SER A 178 -12.18 8.38 11.06
C SER A 178 -11.29 7.80 12.15
N GLY A 179 -9.99 8.06 12.07
CA GLY A 179 -9.02 7.67 13.09
C GLY A 179 -7.64 7.30 12.56
N MET A 180 -7.49 7.09 11.26
CA MET A 180 -6.18 6.86 10.66
C MET A 180 -5.40 8.18 10.52
N TYR A 181 -4.13 8.16 10.90
CA TYR A 181 -3.22 9.29 10.77
C TYR A 181 -2.85 9.57 9.32
N THR A 182 -2.51 10.82 9.02
CA THR A 182 -1.96 11.21 7.71
C THR A 182 -0.48 10.88 7.62
N HIS A 183 -0.08 10.33 6.48
CA HIS A 183 1.32 10.07 6.12
C HIS A 183 1.68 10.71 4.78
N TYR A 184 2.86 10.41 4.23
CA TYR A 184 3.33 10.97 2.96
C TYR A 184 3.88 9.86 2.06
N ASP A 185 3.85 10.07 0.75
CA ASP A 185 4.45 9.15 -0.20
C ASP A 185 5.87 9.61 -0.54
N VAL A 186 6.74 8.65 -0.82
CA VAL A 186 8.16 8.91 -1.11
C VAL A 186 8.39 8.86 -2.60
N ASP A 187 8.12 9.97 -3.28
CA ASP A 187 8.18 10.05 -4.75
C ASP A 187 9.22 11.03 -5.29
N THR A 188 9.60 12.02 -4.50
CA THR A 188 10.57 13.06 -4.90
C THR A 188 11.90 12.92 -4.17
N PRO A 189 13.01 13.50 -4.70
CA PRO A 189 14.27 13.57 -3.99
C PRO A 189 14.16 14.16 -2.57
N GLU A 190 13.27 15.15 -2.39
CA GLU A 190 12.96 15.76 -1.10
C GLU A 190 12.31 14.77 -0.14
N ASP A 191 11.37 13.95 -0.61
CA ASP A 191 10.75 12.91 0.20
C ASP A 191 11.75 11.81 0.59
N LEU A 192 12.65 11.44 -0.34
CA LEU A 192 13.71 10.46 -0.06
C LEU A 192 14.65 10.95 1.03
N GLU A 193 14.97 12.24 1.01
CA GLU A 193 15.79 12.90 2.01
C GLU A 193 15.06 13.03 3.36
N ARG A 194 13.75 13.29 3.33
CA ARG A 194 12.91 13.22 4.52
C ARG A 194 12.90 11.81 5.12
N LEU A 195 12.67 10.79 4.28
CA LEU A 195 12.65 9.38 4.68
C LEU A 195 13.95 8.95 5.35
N ARG A 196 15.11 9.43 4.85
CA ARG A 196 16.43 9.13 5.42
C ARG A 196 16.56 9.55 6.89
N ARG A 197 15.76 10.52 7.34
CA ARG A 197 15.77 11.05 8.72
C ARG A 197 14.75 10.36 9.63
N GLU A 198 13.93 9.46 9.10
CA GLU A 198 12.97 8.71 9.91
C GLU A 198 13.71 7.83 10.92
N PRO A 199 13.33 7.87 12.21
CA PRO A 199 14.07 7.20 13.28
C PRO A 199 13.95 5.67 13.22
N SER A 200 12.91 5.16 12.57
CA SER A 200 12.59 3.74 12.50
C SER A 200 12.25 3.34 11.08
N LEU A 201 13.28 3.01 10.30
CA LEU A 201 13.11 2.36 8.99
C LEU A 201 13.23 0.86 9.13
N GLY A 202 12.55 0.14 8.23
CA GLY A 202 12.72 -1.29 8.10
C GLY A 202 14.16 -1.68 7.71
N PRO A 203 14.55 -2.94 7.97
CA PRO A 203 15.92 -3.39 7.77
C PRO A 203 16.39 -3.31 6.32
N ARG A 204 15.49 -3.45 5.33
CA ARG A 204 15.88 -3.39 3.91
C ARG A 204 16.13 -1.96 3.46
N LEU A 205 15.27 -1.03 3.85
CA LEU A 205 15.50 0.39 3.61
C LEU A 205 16.75 0.90 4.32
N HIS A 206 16.97 0.48 5.56
CA HIS A 206 18.20 0.81 6.27
C HIS A 206 19.44 0.29 5.53
N ALA A 207 19.42 -0.95 5.04
CA ALA A 207 20.51 -1.49 4.24
C ALA A 207 20.71 -0.74 2.92
N TRP A 208 19.62 -0.39 2.22
CA TRP A 208 19.67 0.37 0.97
C TRP A 208 20.30 1.75 1.18
N PHE A 209 19.92 2.48 2.23
CA PHE A 209 20.48 3.80 2.53
C PHE A 209 21.97 3.75 2.91
N ARG A 210 22.44 2.66 3.54
CA ARG A 210 23.87 2.44 3.81
C ARG A 210 24.67 2.19 2.54
N ALA A 211 24.10 1.45 1.59
CA ALA A 211 24.73 1.20 0.29
C ALA A 211 24.68 2.41 -0.65
N ASN A 212 23.74 3.33 -0.42
CA ASN A 212 23.54 4.55 -1.22
C ASN A 212 23.64 5.81 -0.32
N PRO A 213 24.85 6.15 0.16
CA PRO A 213 25.07 7.37 0.93
C PRO A 213 24.79 8.61 0.08
N ARG A 214 24.57 9.76 0.73
CA ARG A 214 24.45 11.02 -0.02
C ARG A 214 25.72 11.25 -0.82
N THR A 215 25.58 11.53 -2.11
CA THR A 215 26.64 12.21 -2.86
C THR A 215 26.70 13.65 -2.32
N SER A 216 27.83 13.98 -1.71
CA SER A 216 28.17 15.31 -1.18
C SER A 216 28.08 16.39 -2.23
#